data_AF-A0A419RS72-F1
#
_entry.id   AF-A0A419RS72-F1
#
_cell.length_a   1.000
_cell.length_b   1.000
_cell.length_c   1.000
_cell.angle_alpha   90.00
_cell.angle_beta   90.00
_cell.angle_gamma   90.00
#
_symmetry.space_group_name_H-M   'P 1'
#
loop_
_entity.id
_entity.type
_entity.pdbx_description
1 polymer ?
#
loop_
_entity_poly.entity_id
_entity_poly.type
_entity_poly.pdbx_seq_one_letter_code
_entity_poly.pdbx_strand_id
1 'polypeptide(L)'
;MLTIATPLALLAAVPAQDAPPAAVQAPPFAAEQYAAFDFWIGEWDVHANGTDQRVGENTIERVSAGCAIRETWRPVQGGDGSITVRPGPTASI
;
A
#
# COMPACT_ATOMS: atom_id res chain seq x y z
N MET A 1 32.16 68.17 -20.51
CA MET A 1 32.62 66.79 -20.77
C MET A 1 32.36 65.99 -19.50
N LEU A 2 31.23 65.29 -19.43
CA LEU A 2 30.77 64.57 -18.23
C LEU A 2 31.25 63.11 -18.35
N THR A 3 32.25 62.70 -17.56
CA THR A 3 32.76 61.32 -17.54
C THR A 3 31.90 60.46 -16.62
N ILE A 4 31.14 59.52 -17.20
CA ILE A 4 30.35 58.52 -16.46
C ILE A 4 31.29 57.38 -16.05
N ALA A 5 31.51 57.19 -14.74
CA ALA A 5 32.21 56.05 -14.19
C ALA A 5 31.30 54.81 -14.22
N THR A 6 31.64 53.81 -15.03
CA THR A 6 30.91 52.53 -15.09
C THR A 6 31.39 51.64 -13.95
N PRO A 7 30.54 51.16 -13.03
CA PRO A 7 30.98 50.22 -12.01
C PRO A 7 31.15 48.84 -12.66
N LEU A 8 32.34 48.28 -12.50
CA LEU A 8 32.66 46.92 -12.87
C LEU A 8 31.83 45.97 -12.01
N ALA A 9 30.86 45.28 -12.61
CA ALA A 9 30.05 44.28 -11.92
C ALA A 9 30.90 43.02 -11.62
N LEU A 10 31.11 42.73 -10.34
CA LEU A 10 31.67 41.45 -9.90
C LEU A 10 30.64 40.34 -10.17
N LEU A 11 30.96 39.39 -11.05
CA LEU A 11 30.22 38.13 -11.12
C LEU A 11 30.58 37.27 -9.89
N ALA A 12 29.62 37.08 -8.99
CA ALA A 12 29.72 36.06 -7.95
C ALA A 12 29.45 34.68 -8.59
N ALA A 13 30.40 33.74 -8.46
CA ALA A 13 30.19 32.35 -8.82
C ALA A 13 29.24 31.71 -7.80
N VAL A 14 28.07 31.26 -8.26
CA VAL A 14 27.14 30.47 -7.44
C VAL A 14 27.75 29.09 -7.22
N PRO A 15 27.96 28.64 -5.96
CA PRO A 15 28.37 27.27 -5.72
C PRO A 15 27.24 26.35 -6.18
N ALA A 16 27.56 25.35 -7.01
CA ALA A 16 26.64 24.28 -7.33
C ALA A 16 26.32 23.54 -6.03
N GLN A 17 25.10 23.70 -5.52
CA GLN A 17 24.61 22.84 -4.45
C GLN A 17 24.49 21.44 -5.03
N ASP A 18 25.29 20.51 -4.52
CA ASP A 18 25.05 19.08 -4.70
C ASP A 18 23.62 18.79 -4.25
N ALA A 19 22.77 18.46 -5.22
CA ALA A 19 21.41 18.05 -4.95
C ALA A 19 21.47 16.74 -4.15
N PRO A 20 20.74 16.62 -3.01
CA PRO A 20 20.64 15.36 -2.31
C PRO A 20 20.21 14.26 -3.29
N PRO A 21 20.80 13.05 -3.20
CA PRO A 21 20.38 11.94 -4.06
C PRO A 21 18.87 11.76 -3.91
N ALA A 22 18.17 11.68 -5.05
CA ALA A 22 16.73 11.49 -5.08
C ALA A 22 16.38 10.26 -4.24
N ALA A 23 15.61 10.46 -3.18
CA ALA A 23 15.15 9.36 -2.35
C ALA A 23 14.35 8.40 -3.23
N VAL A 24 14.73 7.11 -3.24
CA VAL A 24 13.95 6.06 -3.88
C VAL A 24 12.61 6.02 -3.17
N GLN A 25 11.55 6.45 -3.85
CA GLN A 25 10.20 6.40 -3.30
C GLN A 25 9.84 4.93 -3.06
N ALA A 26 9.47 4.61 -1.82
CA ALA A 26 8.95 3.29 -1.51
C ALA A 26 7.71 3.00 -2.40
N PRO A 27 7.46 1.73 -2.77
CA PRO A 27 6.25 1.38 -3.47
C PRO A 27 5.03 1.94 -2.73
N PRO A 28 3.99 2.42 -3.44
CA PRO A 28 2.87 3.15 -2.84
C PRO A 28 2.14 2.40 -1.72
N PHE A 29 2.34 1.08 -1.61
CA PHE A 29 1.67 0.20 -0.66
C PHE A 29 2.64 -0.66 0.17
N ALA A 30 3.87 -0.18 0.34
CA ALA A 30 4.89 -0.83 1.18
C ALA A 30 4.80 -0.46 2.67
N ALA A 31 3.85 0.38 3.07
CA ALA A 31 3.64 0.73 4.48
C ALA A 31 3.09 -0.47 5.28
N GLU A 32 3.55 -0.63 6.52
CA GLU A 32 3.20 -1.77 7.40
C GLU A 32 1.69 -1.95 7.60
N GLN A 33 0.92 -0.85 7.58
CA GLN A 33 -0.54 -0.88 7.64
C GLN A 33 -1.19 -1.78 6.58
N TYR A 34 -0.57 -1.94 5.40
CA TYR A 34 -1.05 -2.81 4.32
C TYR A 34 -0.73 -4.29 4.52
N ALA A 35 0.03 -4.62 5.56
CA ALA A 35 0.32 -6.00 5.99
C ALA A 35 -0.38 -6.37 7.30
N ALA A 36 -1.16 -5.44 7.90
CA ALA A 36 -1.77 -5.65 9.22
C ALA A 36 -2.71 -6.87 9.28
N PHE A 37 -3.27 -7.30 8.15
CA PHE A 37 -4.18 -8.44 8.04
C PHE A 37 -3.57 -9.65 7.31
N ASP A 38 -2.26 -9.64 7.04
CA ASP A 38 -1.61 -10.74 6.30
C ASP A 38 -1.70 -12.07 7.02
N PHE A 39 -1.88 -12.05 8.34
CA PHE A 39 -2.07 -13.25 9.14
C PHE A 39 -3.36 -14.01 8.81
N TRP A 40 -4.30 -13.43 8.06
CA TRP A 40 -5.49 -14.11 7.54
C TRP A 40 -5.27 -14.77 6.18
N ILE A 41 -4.19 -14.43 5.47
CA ILE A 41 -3.94 -14.94 4.11
C ILE A 41 -3.74 -16.45 4.17
N GLY A 42 -4.47 -17.16 3.30
CA GLY A 42 -4.42 -18.61 3.21
C GLY A 42 -5.71 -19.20 2.67
N GLU A 43 -5.71 -20.52 2.62
CA GLU A 43 -6.89 -21.34 2.35
C GLU A 43 -7.33 -22.00 3.65
N TRP A 44 -8.62 -21.94 3.91
CA TRP A 44 -9.19 -22.37 5.18
C TRP A 44 -10.38 -23.29 4.95
N ASP A 45 -10.38 -24.44 5.64
CA ASP A 45 -11.56 -25.28 5.78
C ASP A 45 -12.36 -24.85 7.01
N VAL A 46 -13.58 -24.37 6.78
CA VAL A 46 -14.47 -23.92 7.84
C VAL A 46 -15.35 -25.07 8.27
N HIS A 47 -15.34 -25.36 9.56
CA HIS A 47 -16.08 -26.47 10.17
C HIS A 47 -17.18 -25.94 11.09
N ALA A 48 -18.28 -26.68 11.19
CA ALA A 48 -19.33 -26.39 12.16
C ALA A 48 -18.78 -26.56 13.57
N ASN A 49 -19.07 -25.58 14.45
CA ASN A 49 -18.52 -25.53 15.80
C ASN A 49 -18.80 -26.83 16.56
N GLY A 50 -17.73 -27.43 17.13
CA GLY A 50 -17.83 -28.66 17.91
C GLY A 50 -17.92 -29.94 17.08
N THR A 51 -17.73 -29.87 15.76
CA THR A 51 -17.78 -31.04 14.86
C THR A 51 -16.67 -30.98 13.82
N ASP A 52 -16.36 -32.13 13.21
CA ASP A 52 -15.51 -32.23 12.02
C ASP A 52 -16.31 -32.05 10.70
N GLN A 53 -17.56 -31.57 10.78
CA GLN A 53 -18.35 -31.30 9.59
C GLN A 53 -17.89 -30.01 8.92
N ARG A 54 -17.29 -30.11 7.75
CA ARG A 54 -16.95 -28.96 6.91
C ARG A 54 -18.22 -28.29 6.35
N VAL A 55 -18.30 -26.97 6.50
CA VAL A 55 -19.43 -26.12 6.05
C VAL A 55 -19.05 -25.16 4.92
N GLY A 56 -17.76 -24.97 4.66
CA GLY A 56 -17.30 -24.17 3.53
C GLY A 56 -15.78 -24.09 3.42
N GLU A 57 -15.34 -23.49 2.33
CA GLU A 57 -13.96 -23.07 2.05
C GLU A 57 -13.89 -21.55 2.12
N ASN A 58 -12.78 -21.04 2.63
CA ASN A 58 -12.45 -19.63 2.56
C ASN A 58 -11.07 -19.43 1.96
N THR A 59 -10.96 -18.59 0.94
CA THR A 59 -9.68 -18.19 0.34
C THR A 59 -9.44 -16.72 0.62
N ILE A 60 -8.34 -16.40 1.29
CA ILE A 60 -7.94 -15.01 1.56
C ILE A 60 -6.61 -14.72 0.87
N GLU A 61 -6.61 -13.74 -0.02
CA GLU A 61 -5.47 -13.42 -0.90
C GLU A 61 -5.17 -11.92 -0.94
N ARG A 62 -3.91 -11.56 -1.22
CA ARG A 62 -3.52 -10.17 -1.49
C ARG A 62 -4.02 -9.73 -2.86
N VAL A 63 -4.65 -8.56 -2.90
CA VAL A 63 -5.20 -7.97 -4.14
C VAL A 63 -4.81 -6.51 -4.25
N SER A 64 -5.22 -5.86 -5.35
CA SER A 64 -4.97 -4.43 -5.58
C SER A 64 -3.47 -4.07 -5.44
N ALA A 65 -2.57 -4.86 -6.04
CA ALA A 65 -1.12 -4.66 -5.94
C ALA A 65 -0.58 -4.58 -4.50
N GLY A 66 -1.24 -5.26 -3.54
CA GLY A 66 -0.83 -5.30 -2.14
C GLY A 66 -1.54 -4.31 -1.22
N CYS A 67 -2.45 -3.47 -1.72
CA CYS A 67 -3.20 -2.50 -0.90
C CYS A 67 -4.28 -3.13 -0.01
N ALA A 68 -4.64 -4.36 -0.27
CA ALA A 68 -5.87 -4.96 0.24
C ALA A 68 -5.74 -6.47 0.29
N ILE A 69 -6.59 -7.09 1.12
CA ILE A 69 -6.86 -8.51 1.05
C ILE A 69 -8.29 -8.73 0.57
N ARG A 70 -8.54 -9.82 -0.16
CA ARG A 70 -9.89 -10.26 -0.53
C ARG A 70 -10.14 -11.63 0.05
N GLU A 71 -11.24 -11.73 0.78
CA GLU A 71 -11.86 -12.98 1.19
C GLU A 71 -12.80 -13.47 0.07
N THR A 72 -12.75 -14.77 -0.22
CA THR A 72 -13.71 -15.45 -1.09
C THR A 72 -14.30 -16.64 -0.34
N TRP A 73 -15.57 -16.52 0.02
CA TRP A 73 -16.33 -17.52 0.75
C TRP A 73 -17.08 -18.45 -0.20
N ARG A 74 -16.88 -19.76 0.00
CA ARG A 74 -17.54 -20.83 -0.78
C ARG A 74 -18.19 -21.85 0.18
N PRO A 75 -19.47 -21.69 0.54
CA PRO A 75 -20.15 -22.63 1.41
C PRO A 75 -20.44 -23.95 0.67
N VAL A 76 -20.55 -25.06 1.41
CA VAL A 76 -20.97 -26.35 0.84
C VAL A 76 -22.40 -26.29 0.29
N GLN A 77 -23.25 -25.45 0.89
CA GLN A 77 -24.60 -25.14 0.42
C GLN A 77 -24.88 -23.64 0.58
N GLY A 78 -25.46 -23.02 -0.45
CA GLY A 78 -25.78 -21.60 -0.46
C GLY A 78 -25.17 -20.88 -1.67
N GLY A 79 -25.04 -19.56 -1.58
CA GLY A 79 -24.36 -18.75 -2.58
C GLY A 79 -22.98 -18.32 -2.13
N ASP A 80 -22.05 -18.25 -3.08
CA ASP A 80 -20.70 -17.76 -2.86
C ASP A 80 -20.69 -16.24 -2.62
N GLY A 81 -19.63 -15.74 -1.98
CA GLY A 81 -19.45 -14.33 -1.71
C GLY A 81 -17.99 -13.92 -1.67
N SER A 82 -17.73 -12.61 -1.75
CA SER A 82 -16.39 -12.08 -1.56
C SER A 82 -16.41 -10.73 -0.85
N ILE A 83 -15.45 -10.51 0.04
CA ILE A 83 -15.29 -9.28 0.81
C ILE A 83 -13.87 -8.76 0.57
N THR A 84 -13.69 -7.45 0.36
CA THR A 84 -12.36 -6.85 0.16
C THR A 84 -12.04 -5.88 1.27
N VAL A 85 -11.01 -6.18 2.06
CA VAL A 85 -10.57 -5.34 3.17
C VAL A 85 -9.42 -4.45 2.72
N ARG A 86 -9.62 -3.13 2.84
CA ARG A 86 -8.58 -2.11 2.61
C ARG A 86 -8.16 -1.46 3.93
N PRO A 87 -6.87 -1.54 4.29
CA PRO A 87 -6.31 -0.76 5.39
C PRO A 87 -6.37 0.74 5.07
N GLY A 88 -6.88 1.51 6.03
CA GLY A 88 -7.02 2.96 5.93
C GLY A 88 -7.46 3.53 7.29
N PRO A 89 -7.50 4.87 7.43
CA PRO A 89 -7.90 5.53 8.68
C PRO A 89 -9.34 5.21 9.10
N THR A 90 -10.16 4.77 8.15
CA THR A 90 -11.46 4.14 8.41
C THR A 90 -11.46 2.82 7.66
N ALA A 91 -11.13 1.73 8.37
CA ALA A 91 -11.21 0.40 7.77
C ALA A 91 -12.63 0.21 7.19
N SER A 92 -12.71 -0.06 5.90
CA SER A 92 -13.96 -0.25 5.18
C SER A 92 -13.98 -1.67 4.60
N ILE A 93 -15.15 -2.30 4.71
CA ILE A 93 -15.44 -3.70 4.36
C ILE A 93 -16.42 -3.69 3.18
#